data_AF-T0ZVN8-F1
#
_entry.id   AF-T0ZVN8-F1
#
_cell.length_a   1.000
_cell.length_b   1.000
_cell.length_c   1.000
_cell.angle_alpha   90.00
_cell.angle_beta   90.00
_cell.angle_gamma   90.00
#
_symmetry.space_group_name_H-M   'P 1'
#
loop_
_entity.id
_entity.type
_entity.pdbx_description
1 polymer ?
#
loop_
_entity_poly.entity_id
_entity_poly.type
_entity_poly.pdbx_seq_one_letter_code
_entity_poly.pdbx_strand_id
1 'polypeptide(L)'
;KKDMSARVALLRMDRDGLVTLPKPLHGNGNGLITRYAKPIAELPFAYPESLDDLCPIKFAIANTKAQKQRWRNLIASYHYLGYTTFAGAKGRYLIESSSGTIAAIGFAASPWSCAPRDNYIGWDKATRETRLHLVVGNARFLILPQVRVVNLASYILSRVARRLPWRLATRLRVPTCTLGDLRGVCQVHRSELQGGELDPCRANQRSGQT
;
A
#
# COMPACT_ATOMS: atom_id res chain seq x y z
N LYS A 1 -7.75 -22.99 3.26
CA LYS A 1 -6.46 -23.39 3.89
C LYS A 1 -6.22 -24.90 3.80
N LYS A 2 -7.25 -25.74 4.04
CA LYS A 2 -7.15 -27.22 4.00
C LYS A 2 -6.83 -27.79 2.60
N ASP A 3 -7.38 -27.22 1.53
CA ASP A 3 -7.10 -27.70 0.16
C ASP A 3 -5.63 -27.58 -0.24
N MET A 4 -4.97 -26.47 0.11
CA MET A 4 -3.55 -26.28 -0.23
C MET A 4 -2.65 -27.25 0.54
N SER A 5 -2.96 -27.54 1.80
CA SER A 5 -2.21 -28.56 2.57
C SER A 5 -2.45 -29.96 2.04
N ALA A 6 -3.70 -30.32 1.72
CA ALA A 6 -4.04 -31.62 1.14
C ALA A 6 -3.38 -31.83 -0.23
N ARG A 7 -3.41 -30.80 -1.09
CA ARG A 7 -2.75 -30.84 -2.40
C ARG A 7 -1.23 -31.01 -2.28
N VAL A 8 -0.59 -30.32 -1.34
CA VAL A 8 0.86 -30.48 -1.10
C VAL A 8 1.19 -31.88 -0.60
N ALA A 9 0.36 -32.44 0.29
CA ALA A 9 0.53 -33.80 0.79
C ALA A 9 0.36 -34.84 -0.34
N LEU A 10 -0.71 -34.75 -1.13
CA LEU A 10 -0.96 -35.66 -2.27
C LEU A 10 0.19 -35.61 -3.30
N LEU A 11 0.66 -34.41 -3.65
CA LEU A 11 1.81 -34.24 -4.56
C LEU A 11 3.12 -34.76 -3.97
N ARG A 12 3.23 -34.90 -2.65
CA ARG A 12 4.39 -35.50 -2.00
C ARG A 12 4.30 -37.02 -2.00
N MET A 13 3.13 -37.56 -1.64
CA MET A 13 2.85 -39.00 -1.71
C MET A 13 3.02 -39.56 -3.13
N ASP A 14 2.65 -38.79 -4.16
CA ASP A 14 2.86 -39.14 -5.57
C ASP A 14 4.35 -39.22 -5.95
N ARG A 15 5.15 -38.25 -5.50
CA ARG A 15 6.61 -38.25 -5.69
C ARG A 15 7.31 -39.37 -4.91
N ASP A 16 6.76 -39.72 -3.76
CA ASP A 16 7.26 -40.82 -2.92
C ASP A 16 6.74 -42.19 -3.41
N GLY A 17 5.94 -42.24 -4.49
CA GLY A 17 5.42 -43.48 -5.10
C GLY A 17 4.30 -44.17 -4.31
N LEU A 18 3.74 -43.50 -3.29
CA LEU A 18 2.67 -44.05 -2.43
C LEU A 18 1.29 -44.01 -3.10
N VAL A 19 1.11 -43.08 -4.05
CA VAL A 19 -0.10 -42.93 -4.88
C VAL A 19 0.31 -42.52 -6.29
N THR A 20 -0.53 -42.76 -7.29
CA THR A 20 -0.30 -42.26 -8.66
C THR A 20 -1.38 -41.25 -9.01
N LEU A 21 -1.00 -39.98 -9.16
CA LEU A 21 -1.92 -38.90 -9.51
C LEU A 21 -2.08 -38.78 -11.03
N PRO A 22 -3.29 -38.42 -11.52
CA PRO A 22 -3.49 -38.12 -12.93
C PRO A 22 -2.70 -36.85 -13.30
N LYS A 23 -2.33 -36.73 -14.58
CA LYS A 23 -1.65 -35.55 -15.11
C LYS A 23 -2.48 -34.28 -14.80
N PRO A 24 -1.85 -33.16 -14.40
CA PRO A 24 -2.57 -31.94 -14.09
C PRO A 24 -3.40 -31.43 -15.28
N LEU A 25 -4.70 -31.18 -15.05
CA LEU A 25 -5.62 -30.67 -16.07
C LEU A 25 -5.36 -29.21 -16.47
N HIS A 26 -4.75 -28.44 -15.56
CA HIS A 26 -4.44 -27.02 -15.76
C HIS A 26 -3.00 -26.72 -15.35
N GLY A 27 -2.35 -25.84 -16.10
CA GLY A 27 -1.03 -25.32 -15.76
C GLY A 27 -1.03 -24.55 -14.43
N ASN A 28 0.11 -24.57 -13.75
CA ASN A 28 0.30 -23.79 -12.54
C ASN A 28 0.44 -22.29 -12.89
N GLY A 29 -0.54 -21.47 -12.50
CA GLY A 29 -0.51 -20.02 -12.70
C GLY A 29 0.48 -19.26 -11.78
N ASN A 30 1.15 -19.94 -10.84
CA ASN A 30 2.00 -19.30 -9.84
C ASN A 30 3.30 -18.67 -10.38
N GLY A 31 3.62 -18.85 -11.67
CA GLY A 31 4.84 -18.32 -12.31
C GLY A 31 4.65 -17.03 -13.12
N LEU A 32 3.42 -16.57 -13.35
CA LEU A 32 3.15 -15.50 -14.33
C LEU A 32 3.08 -14.09 -13.71
N ILE A 33 3.69 -13.88 -12.54
CA ILE A 33 3.74 -12.54 -11.95
C ILE A 33 4.94 -11.81 -12.53
N THR A 34 4.68 -10.92 -13.50
CA THR A 34 5.67 -9.98 -14.01
C THR A 34 6.12 -9.05 -12.89
N ARG A 35 7.33 -9.28 -12.36
CA ARG A 35 7.92 -8.49 -11.29
C ARG A 35 8.34 -7.11 -11.79
N TYR A 36 8.99 -7.08 -12.94
CA TYR A 36 9.43 -5.87 -13.62
C TYR A 36 8.83 -5.82 -15.00
N ALA A 37 8.23 -4.68 -15.33
CA ALA A 37 7.70 -4.40 -16.66
C ALA A 37 8.48 -3.21 -17.24
N LYS A 38 8.53 -3.10 -18.56
CA LYS A 38 9.11 -1.90 -19.18
C LYS A 38 8.23 -0.69 -18.82
N PRO A 39 8.81 0.46 -18.42
CA PRO A 39 8.06 1.70 -18.30
C PRO A 39 7.42 2.06 -19.63
N ILE A 40 6.16 2.49 -19.60
CA ILE A 40 5.53 3.13 -20.76
C ILE A 40 5.97 4.60 -20.71
N ALA A 41 6.85 4.99 -21.63
CA ALA A 41 7.67 6.20 -21.53
C ALA A 41 6.87 7.52 -21.49
N GLU A 42 5.63 7.54 -21.99
CA GLU A 42 4.81 8.74 -22.06
C GLU A 42 3.58 8.61 -21.16
N LEU A 43 3.61 9.35 -20.05
CA LEU A 43 2.38 9.67 -19.33
C LEU A 43 1.74 10.87 -20.05
N PRO A 44 0.42 10.92 -20.17
CA PRO A 44 -0.30 11.85 -21.06
C PRO A 44 -0.36 13.30 -20.55
N PHE A 45 0.51 13.70 -19.63
CA PHE A 45 0.42 15.01 -18.98
C PHE A 45 1.76 15.74 -18.89
N ALA A 46 1.69 17.06 -19.09
CA ALA A 46 2.80 17.97 -18.86
C ALA A 46 3.28 17.86 -17.42
N TYR A 47 4.60 17.90 -17.23
CA TYR A 47 5.24 17.80 -15.93
C TYR A 47 4.81 18.98 -15.06
N PRO A 48 3.98 18.76 -14.03
CA PRO A 48 3.53 19.85 -13.18
C PRO A 48 4.72 20.32 -12.34
N GLU A 49 4.91 21.63 -12.26
CA GLU A 49 6.04 22.24 -11.55
C GLU A 49 5.66 22.55 -10.10
N SER A 50 4.36 22.70 -9.80
CA SER A 50 3.85 23.04 -8.47
C SER A 50 2.78 22.06 -7.96
N LEU A 51 2.50 22.14 -6.65
CA LEU A 51 1.41 21.39 -6.04
C LEU A 51 0.04 21.90 -6.50
N ASP A 52 -0.06 23.18 -6.84
CA ASP A 52 -1.32 23.80 -7.25
C ASP A 52 -1.77 23.30 -8.62
N ASP A 53 -0.82 23.04 -9.53
CA ASP A 53 -1.08 22.45 -10.86
C ASP A 53 -1.62 21.02 -10.78
N LEU A 54 -1.28 20.31 -9.70
CA LEU A 54 -1.73 18.95 -9.45
C LEU A 54 -3.13 18.88 -8.84
N CYS A 55 -3.69 20.00 -8.42
CA CYS A 55 -4.98 20.03 -7.75
C CYS A 55 -6.14 19.91 -8.75
N PRO A 56 -7.22 19.20 -8.39
CA PRO A 56 -7.44 18.49 -7.13
C PRO A 56 -6.80 17.11 -7.10
N ILE A 57 -6.09 16.78 -6.00
CA ILE A 57 -5.49 15.45 -5.77
C ILE A 57 -6.49 14.52 -5.10
N LYS A 58 -6.88 13.46 -5.80
CA LYS A 58 -7.78 12.39 -5.34
C LYS A 58 -7.01 11.17 -4.87
N PHE A 59 -7.44 10.59 -3.76
CA PHE A 59 -6.85 9.39 -3.15
C PHE A 59 -7.80 8.22 -3.32
N ALA A 60 -7.68 7.50 -4.44
CA ALA A 60 -8.57 6.40 -4.81
C ALA A 60 -8.04 5.06 -4.31
N ILE A 61 -8.91 4.22 -3.76
CA ILE A 61 -8.54 2.85 -3.36
C ILE A 61 -8.79 1.91 -4.52
N ALA A 62 -7.77 1.12 -4.85
CA ALA A 62 -7.88 0.10 -5.87
C ALA A 62 -8.70 -1.10 -5.39
N ASN A 63 -10.02 -1.02 -5.57
CA ASN A 63 -10.97 -2.05 -5.18
C ASN A 63 -11.38 -2.93 -6.37
N THR A 64 -11.50 -2.35 -7.57
CA THR A 64 -11.87 -3.10 -8.77
C THR A 64 -10.69 -3.88 -9.34
N LYS A 65 -10.98 -4.88 -10.20
CA LYS A 65 -9.94 -5.65 -10.90
C LYS A 65 -9.06 -4.73 -11.76
N ALA A 66 -9.69 -3.81 -12.49
CA ALA A 66 -9.00 -2.85 -13.35
C ALA A 66 -8.07 -1.91 -12.56
N GLN A 67 -8.53 -1.33 -11.45
CA GLN A 67 -7.68 -0.47 -10.61
C GLN A 67 -6.51 -1.25 -9.99
N LYS A 68 -6.76 -2.47 -9.52
CA LYS A 68 -5.68 -3.34 -8.99
C LYS A 68 -4.67 -3.68 -10.06
N GLN A 69 -5.10 -3.92 -11.30
CA GLN A 69 -4.21 -4.18 -12.42
C GLN A 69 -3.39 -2.94 -12.77
N ARG A 70 -4.02 -1.76 -12.87
CA ARG A 70 -3.33 -0.49 -13.08
C ARG A 70 -2.25 -0.24 -12.03
N TRP A 71 -2.60 -0.41 -10.75
CA TRP A 71 -1.65 -0.28 -9.65
C TRP A 71 -0.47 -1.25 -9.78
N ARG A 72 -0.72 -2.52 -10.14
CA ARG A 72 0.34 -3.51 -10.35
C ARG A 72 1.27 -3.11 -11.49
N ASN A 73 0.72 -2.68 -12.61
CA ASN A 73 1.49 -2.27 -13.77
C ASN A 73 2.41 -1.09 -13.41
N LEU A 74 1.90 -0.07 -12.70
CA LEU A 74 2.71 1.07 -12.27
C LEU A 74 3.89 0.63 -11.38
N ILE A 75 3.64 -0.23 -10.40
CA ILE A 75 4.69 -0.72 -9.50
C ILE A 75 5.70 -1.60 -10.24
N ALA A 76 5.24 -2.48 -11.14
CA ALA A 76 6.13 -3.32 -11.94
C ALA A 76 6.99 -2.49 -12.89
N SER A 77 6.45 -1.40 -13.44
CA SER A 77 7.15 -0.52 -14.38
C SER A 77 8.15 0.43 -13.71
N TYR A 78 7.78 1.03 -12.57
CA TYR A 78 8.52 2.20 -12.06
C TYR A 78 9.12 2.04 -10.66
N HIS A 79 8.66 1.08 -9.85
CA HIS A 79 9.19 0.92 -8.50
C HIS A 79 10.43 0.04 -8.52
N TYR A 80 11.54 0.50 -7.92
CA TYR A 80 12.84 -0.20 -7.93
C TYR A 80 12.80 -1.65 -7.40
N LEU A 81 11.95 -1.96 -6.40
CA LEU A 81 11.74 -3.35 -5.92
C LEU A 81 10.86 -4.24 -6.82
N GLY A 82 10.18 -3.64 -7.81
CA GLY A 82 9.18 -4.29 -8.65
C GLY A 82 7.93 -4.72 -7.89
N TYR A 83 6.99 -5.31 -8.64
CA TYR A 83 5.75 -5.86 -8.10
C TYR A 83 5.98 -7.24 -7.49
N THR A 84 5.60 -7.37 -6.22
CA THR A 84 5.45 -8.66 -5.55
C THR A 84 4.10 -8.75 -4.86
N THR A 85 3.59 -9.97 -4.69
CA THR A 85 2.33 -10.17 -3.97
C THR A 85 2.56 -9.92 -2.48
N PHE A 86 1.83 -8.97 -1.92
CA PHE A 86 1.84 -8.75 -0.47
C PHE A 86 1.14 -9.89 0.28
N ALA A 87 1.80 -10.35 1.34
CA ALA A 87 1.26 -11.28 2.32
C ALA A 87 0.24 -10.56 3.22
N GLY A 88 -0.77 -11.31 3.68
CA GLY A 88 -1.79 -10.80 4.59
C GLY A 88 -2.71 -9.74 3.98
N ALA A 89 -3.27 -8.90 4.86
CA ALA A 89 -4.14 -7.81 4.45
C ALA A 89 -3.35 -6.71 3.74
N LYS A 90 -3.99 -6.12 2.74
CA LYS A 90 -3.36 -5.13 1.88
C LYS A 90 -4.29 -4.00 1.47
N GLY A 91 -3.72 -2.80 1.48
CA GLY A 91 -4.32 -1.58 0.93
C GLY A 91 -3.55 -1.16 -0.31
N ARG A 92 -4.25 -0.64 -1.31
CA ARG A 92 -3.63 -0.08 -2.52
C ARG A 92 -4.33 1.24 -2.83
N TYR A 93 -3.55 2.30 -2.92
CA TYR A 93 -3.99 3.62 -3.28
C TYR A 93 -3.40 4.00 -4.62
N LEU A 94 -4.26 4.56 -5.47
CA LEU A 94 -3.90 5.31 -6.66
C LEU A 94 -4.12 6.78 -6.31
N ILE A 95 -3.11 7.61 -6.56
CA ILE A 95 -3.18 9.04 -6.35
C ILE A 95 -3.37 9.66 -7.72
N GLU A 96 -4.49 10.33 -7.90
CA GLU A 96 -4.96 10.86 -9.17
C GLU A 96 -5.06 12.39 -9.09
N SER A 97 -4.70 13.05 -10.18
CA SER A 97 -4.82 14.48 -10.42
C SER A 97 -5.71 14.69 -11.65
N SER A 98 -6.03 15.94 -11.99
CA SER A 98 -6.64 16.34 -13.29
C SER A 98 -5.87 15.74 -14.48
N SER A 99 -4.56 15.71 -14.36
CA SER A 99 -3.61 15.20 -15.36
C SER A 99 -3.50 13.66 -15.41
N GLY A 100 -4.07 12.93 -14.46
CA GLY A 100 -4.02 11.47 -14.42
C GLY A 100 -3.37 10.91 -13.15
N THR A 101 -2.92 9.64 -13.20
CA THR A 101 -2.28 9.01 -12.03
C THR A 101 -0.86 9.54 -11.84
N ILE A 102 -0.58 10.09 -10.66
CA ILE A 102 0.73 10.70 -10.33
C ILE A 102 1.57 9.85 -9.39
N ALA A 103 0.92 9.03 -8.57
CA ALA A 103 1.58 8.19 -7.57
C ALA A 103 0.75 6.94 -7.23
N ALA A 104 1.41 5.94 -6.67
CA ALA A 104 0.81 4.70 -6.21
C ALA A 104 1.41 4.28 -4.86
N ILE A 105 0.54 3.97 -3.89
CA ILE A 105 0.96 3.55 -2.55
C ILE A 105 0.35 2.20 -2.21
N GLY A 106 1.14 1.33 -1.60
CA GLY A 106 0.77 0.01 -1.15
C GLY A 106 1.05 -0.17 0.32
N PHE A 107 0.04 -0.63 1.05
CA PHE A 107 0.16 -1.05 2.43
C PHE A 107 -0.03 -2.55 2.55
N ALA A 108 0.72 -3.16 3.45
CA ALA A 108 0.59 -4.57 3.81
C ALA A 108 0.56 -4.71 5.34
N ALA A 109 0.17 -5.90 5.81
CA ALA A 109 0.35 -6.25 7.21
C ALA A 109 1.82 -6.02 7.63
N SER A 110 2.02 -5.51 8.84
CA SER A 110 3.35 -5.29 9.38
C SER A 110 4.13 -6.62 9.45
N PRO A 111 5.42 -6.65 9.10
CA PRO A 111 6.25 -7.85 9.23
C PRO A 111 6.22 -8.37 10.66
N TRP A 112 6.18 -9.70 10.85
CA TRP A 112 6.17 -10.31 12.18
C TRP A 112 7.32 -9.84 13.06
N SER A 113 8.53 -9.71 12.48
CA SER A 113 9.72 -9.23 13.16
C SER A 113 10.40 -8.12 12.36
N CYS A 114 10.73 -7.01 13.02
CA CYS A 114 11.50 -5.92 12.44
C CYS A 114 12.23 -5.19 13.57
N ALA A 115 13.48 -5.55 13.82
CA ALA A 115 14.27 -5.00 14.93
C ALA A 115 14.34 -3.46 14.90
N PRO A 116 14.53 -2.78 13.75
CA PRO A 116 14.51 -1.31 13.72
C PRO A 116 13.18 -0.71 14.20
N ARG A 117 12.04 -1.28 13.82
CA ARG A 117 10.72 -0.85 14.28
C ARG A 117 10.57 -1.10 15.78
N ASP A 118 10.86 -2.32 16.20
CA ASP A 118 10.65 -2.76 17.58
C ASP A 118 11.52 -1.93 18.53
N ASN A 119 12.78 -1.64 18.16
CA ASN A 119 13.68 -0.77 18.91
C ASN A 119 13.21 0.70 18.93
N TYR A 120 12.76 1.23 17.80
CA TYR A 120 12.29 2.63 17.71
C TYR A 120 11.04 2.89 18.54
N ILE A 121 10.08 1.95 18.53
CA ILE A 121 8.85 2.08 19.31
C ILE A 121 9.09 1.66 20.78
N GLY A 122 10.18 0.94 21.07
CA GLY A 122 10.46 0.39 22.40
C GLY A 122 9.62 -0.85 22.73
N TRP A 123 9.29 -1.67 21.73
CA TRP A 123 8.52 -2.90 21.92
C TRP A 123 9.42 -4.08 22.25
N ASP A 124 9.08 -4.79 23.34
CA ASP A 124 9.57 -6.13 23.59
C ASP A 124 8.77 -7.17 22.77
N LYS A 125 9.18 -8.44 22.84
CA LYS A 125 8.55 -9.53 22.07
C LYS A 125 7.06 -9.67 22.41
N ALA A 126 6.69 -9.60 23.69
CA ALA A 126 5.32 -9.77 24.14
C ALA A 126 4.42 -8.60 23.71
N THR A 127 4.92 -7.37 23.82
CA THR A 127 4.24 -6.16 23.35
C THR A 127 4.04 -6.20 21.85
N ARG A 128 5.06 -6.63 21.09
CA ARG A 128 4.94 -6.79 19.65
C ARG A 128 3.86 -7.80 19.29
N GLU A 129 3.85 -8.98 19.90
CA GLU A 129 2.86 -10.03 19.60
C GLU A 129 1.42 -9.56 19.82
N THR A 130 1.19 -8.76 20.87
CA THR A 130 -0.15 -8.22 21.17
C THR A 130 -0.51 -7.02 20.31
N ARG A 131 0.45 -6.14 19.96
CA ARG A 131 0.17 -4.84 19.31
C ARG A 131 0.47 -4.78 17.81
N LEU A 132 1.08 -5.80 17.22
CA LEU A 132 1.48 -5.78 15.80
C LEU A 132 0.32 -5.49 14.85
N HIS A 133 -0.89 -5.89 15.21
CA HIS A 133 -2.11 -5.65 14.44
C HIS A 133 -2.49 -4.17 14.30
N LEU A 134 -1.94 -3.30 15.15
CA LEU A 134 -2.15 -1.84 15.11
C LEU A 134 -1.20 -1.13 14.13
N VAL A 135 -0.14 -1.82 13.68
CA VAL A 135 0.87 -1.27 12.79
C VAL A 135 0.65 -1.80 11.38
N VAL A 136 0.80 -0.92 10.41
CA VAL A 136 0.72 -1.27 9.00
C VAL A 136 2.04 -0.92 8.31
N GLY A 137 2.54 -1.87 7.52
CA GLY A 137 3.76 -1.68 6.75
C GLY A 137 3.49 -0.88 5.48
N ASN A 138 4.27 0.17 5.26
CA ASN A 138 4.35 0.82 3.95
C ASN A 138 5.13 -0.11 3.00
N ALA A 139 4.40 -0.89 2.21
CA ALA A 139 4.98 -1.93 1.39
C ALA A 139 5.56 -1.37 0.07
N ARG A 140 4.91 -0.35 -0.50
CA ARG A 140 5.37 0.32 -1.72
C ARG A 140 4.96 1.79 -1.68
N PHE A 141 5.90 2.66 -2.02
CA PHE A 141 5.66 4.08 -2.17
C PHE A 141 6.29 4.52 -3.48
N LEU A 142 5.45 4.87 -4.47
CA LEU A 142 5.87 5.27 -5.80
C LEU A 142 5.27 6.63 -6.11
N ILE A 143 6.13 7.60 -6.41
CA ILE A 143 5.78 8.78 -7.20
C ILE A 143 6.38 8.54 -8.58
N LEU A 144 5.62 8.83 -9.63
CA LEU A 144 6.10 8.58 -10.98
C LEU A 144 7.30 9.50 -11.27
N PRO A 145 8.37 9.00 -11.91
CA PRO A 145 9.62 9.74 -12.09
C PRO A 145 9.45 11.03 -12.92
N GLN A 146 8.37 11.07 -13.70
CA GLN A 146 7.91 12.24 -14.42
C GLN A 146 7.50 13.38 -13.48
N VAL A 147 6.89 13.07 -12.34
CA VAL A 147 6.31 14.08 -11.45
C VAL A 147 7.41 14.67 -10.55
N ARG A 148 7.84 15.89 -10.85
CA ARG A 148 8.88 16.62 -10.10
C ARG A 148 8.29 17.80 -9.35
N VAL A 149 7.52 17.50 -8.30
CA VAL A 149 6.90 18.52 -7.45
C VAL A 149 7.49 18.47 -6.05
N VAL A 150 7.95 19.62 -5.56
CA VAL A 150 8.49 19.77 -4.20
C VAL A 150 7.41 19.46 -3.17
N ASN A 151 7.78 18.79 -2.07
CA ASN A 151 6.89 18.40 -0.96
C ASN A 151 5.73 17.45 -1.29
N LEU A 152 5.61 16.95 -2.53
CA LEU A 152 4.54 16.03 -2.94
C LEU A 152 4.53 14.73 -2.11
N ALA A 153 5.70 14.17 -1.82
CA ALA A 153 5.81 12.94 -1.05
C ALA A 153 5.23 13.07 0.36
N SER A 154 5.66 14.11 1.09
CA SER A 154 5.19 14.41 2.44
C SER A 154 3.70 14.76 2.45
N TYR A 155 3.23 15.53 1.46
CA TYR A 155 1.81 15.84 1.29
C TYR A 155 0.97 14.57 1.12
N ILE A 156 1.35 13.69 0.17
CA ILE A 156 0.64 12.43 -0.08
C ILE A 156 0.64 11.56 1.18
N LEU A 157 1.79 11.38 1.83
CA LEU A 157 1.93 10.52 3.01
C LEU A 157 1.08 11.01 4.18
N SER A 158 1.09 12.31 4.48
CA SER A 158 0.27 12.90 5.56
C SER A 158 -1.24 12.73 5.30
N ARG A 159 -1.67 12.88 4.04
CA ARG A 159 -3.06 12.75 3.62
C ARG A 159 -3.52 11.28 3.63
N VAL A 160 -2.63 10.34 3.35
CA VAL A 160 -2.93 8.91 3.43
C VAL A 160 -2.92 8.42 4.88
N ALA A 161 -1.96 8.85 5.70
CA ALA A 161 -1.87 8.49 7.12
C ALA A 161 -3.15 8.84 7.88
N ARG A 162 -3.71 10.04 7.63
CA ARG A 162 -5.02 10.46 8.19
C ARG A 162 -6.20 9.59 7.75
N ARG A 163 -6.08 8.86 6.62
CA ARG A 163 -7.14 7.99 6.07
C ARG A 163 -6.98 6.50 6.43
N LEU A 164 -5.86 6.11 7.02
CA LEU A 164 -5.59 4.70 7.35
C LEU A 164 -6.45 4.14 8.51
N PRO A 165 -6.58 4.83 9.67
CA PRO A 165 -7.22 4.25 10.86
C PRO A 165 -8.64 3.74 10.61
N TRP A 166 -9.45 4.54 9.90
CA TRP A 166 -10.85 4.22 9.68
C TRP A 166 -11.06 3.10 8.65
N ARG A 167 -10.15 2.93 7.68
CA ARG A 167 -10.30 1.93 6.60
C ARG A 167 -9.66 0.58 6.89
N LEU A 168 -8.58 0.56 7.66
CA LEU A 168 -7.96 -0.69 8.08
C LEU A 168 -8.90 -1.48 8.99
N ALA A 169 -9.61 -0.79 9.91
CA ALA A 169 -10.61 -1.41 10.75
C ALA A 169 -11.72 -2.13 9.96
N THR A 170 -12.23 -1.50 8.88
CA THR A 170 -13.29 -2.09 8.05
C THR A 170 -12.83 -3.33 7.27
N ARG A 171 -11.54 -3.43 6.90
CA ARG A 171 -11.03 -4.51 6.03
C ARG A 171 -10.37 -5.66 6.80
N LEU A 172 -9.83 -5.38 7.99
CA LEU A 172 -9.09 -6.34 8.79
C LEU A 172 -9.94 -7.03 9.89
N ARG A 173 -11.20 -6.62 10.11
CA ARG A 173 -11.99 -7.04 11.29
C ARG A 173 -11.19 -6.87 12.60
N VAL A 174 -10.32 -5.86 12.67
CA VAL A 174 -9.75 -5.44 13.95
C VAL A 174 -10.69 -4.40 14.55
N PRO A 175 -10.94 -4.44 15.87
CA PRO A 175 -11.72 -3.42 16.55
C PRO A 175 -11.11 -2.06 16.25
N THR A 176 -11.97 -1.09 15.95
CA THR A 176 -11.60 0.31 15.75
C THR A 176 -10.99 0.85 17.02
N CYS A 177 -9.67 0.83 17.16
CA CYS A 177 -9.00 1.68 18.13
C CYS A 177 -9.16 3.11 17.65
N THR A 178 -10.00 3.86 18.34
CA THR A 178 -10.16 5.29 18.06
C THR A 178 -8.83 5.99 18.33
N LEU A 179 -8.62 7.16 17.74
CA LEU A 179 -7.43 7.99 18.00
C LEU A 179 -7.24 8.32 19.50
N GLY A 180 -8.24 8.05 20.35
CA GLY A 180 -8.18 8.14 21.81
C GLY A 180 -7.45 6.99 22.50
N ASP A 181 -7.46 5.76 21.95
CA ASP A 181 -6.87 4.57 22.59
C ASP A 181 -5.35 4.47 22.43
N LEU A 182 -4.77 5.24 21.50
CA LEU A 182 -3.32 5.32 21.33
C LEU A 182 -2.65 6.23 22.37
N ARG A 183 -3.43 6.99 23.16
CA ARG A 183 -2.91 7.98 24.14
C ARG A 183 -2.14 7.36 25.30
N GLY A 184 -2.28 6.05 25.55
CA GLY A 184 -1.51 5.35 26.59
C GLY A 184 -0.39 4.44 26.08
N VAL A 185 -0.21 4.29 24.77
CA VAL A 185 0.59 3.20 24.18
C VAL A 185 1.72 3.69 23.28
N CYS A 186 1.62 4.92 22.77
CA CYS A 186 2.72 5.62 22.12
C CYS A 186 2.66 7.08 22.56
N GLN A 187 3.68 7.58 23.27
CA GLN A 187 3.98 9.01 23.29
C GLN A 187 4.52 9.42 21.89
N VAL A 188 3.70 9.30 20.85
CA VAL A 188 3.87 10.19 19.70
C VAL A 188 3.17 11.47 20.12
N HIS A 189 3.97 12.41 20.59
CA HIS A 189 3.53 13.73 21.00
C HIS A 189 2.63 14.30 19.90
N ARG A 190 1.37 14.61 20.24
CA ARG A 190 0.38 15.20 19.32
C ARG A 190 0.92 16.45 18.62
N SER A 191 1.89 17.12 19.25
CA SER A 191 2.61 18.29 18.74
C SER A 191 3.46 18.02 17.49
N GLU A 192 3.88 16.78 17.21
CA GLU A 192 4.67 16.46 16.00
C GLU A 192 3.80 16.21 14.76
N LEU A 193 2.53 15.85 14.95
CA LEU A 193 1.55 15.69 13.87
C LEU A 193 0.71 16.94 13.63
N GLN A 194 0.91 17.99 14.43
CA GLN A 194 0.35 19.34 14.26
C GLN A 194 1.21 20.18 13.31
N GLY A 195 1.60 19.62 12.16
CA GLY A 195 1.97 20.46 11.02
C GLY A 195 0.71 21.18 10.55
N GLY A 196 0.71 22.52 10.64
CA GLY A 196 -0.39 23.37 10.17
C GLY A 196 -0.83 22.97 8.75
N GLU A 197 -2.13 23.07 8.49
CA GLU A 197 -2.73 22.66 7.22
C GLU A 197 -2.27 23.57 6.07
N LEU A 198 -1.17 23.19 5.43
CA LEU A 198 -0.88 23.59 4.06
C LEU A 198 -1.69 22.65 3.16
N ASP A 199 -2.96 22.98 2.90
CA ASP A 199 -3.75 22.35 1.84
C ASP A 199 -3.69 23.27 0.59
N PRO A 200 -2.63 23.15 -0.25
CA PRO A 200 -2.49 23.96 -1.46
C PRO A 200 -3.73 23.85 -2.38
N CYS A 201 -4.35 22.67 -2.41
CA CYS A 201 -5.56 22.43 -3.19
C CYS A 201 -6.83 23.12 -2.68
N ARG A 202 -6.82 23.67 -1.45
CA ARG A 202 -7.98 24.35 -0.86
C ARG A 202 -8.02 25.84 -1.23
N ALA A 203 -6.87 26.44 -1.57
CA ALA A 203 -6.78 27.82 -2.04
C ALA A 203 -7.39 27.98 -3.44
N ASN A 204 -7.13 27.02 -4.34
CA ASN A 204 -7.56 27.10 -5.74
C ASN A 204 -9.04 26.73 -6.00
N GLN A 205 -9.76 26.21 -5.00
CA GLN A 205 -11.20 25.94 -5.11
C GLN A 205 -12.06 27.20 -4.90
N ARG A 206 -11.48 28.29 -4.37
CA ARG A 206 -12.20 29.56 -4.13
C ARG A 206 -12.09 30.55 -5.28
N SER A 207 -11.09 30.42 -6.15
CA SER A 207 -10.85 31.28 -7.32
C SER A 207 -11.70 30.93 -8.54
N GLY A 208 -12.39 29.78 -8.54
CA GLY A 208 -13.28 29.34 -9.63
C GLY A 208 -14.77 29.61 -9.39
N GLN A 209 -15.12 30.38 -8.36
CA GLN A 209 -16.48 30.84 -8.06
C GLN A 209 -16.52 32.37 -8.10
N THR A 210 -16.32 32.95 -9.28
CA THR A 210 -16.67 34.34 -9.60
C THR A 210 -17.16 34.40 -11.03
#